data_AF-A0AA43UJI7-F1
#
_entry.id   AF-A0AA43UJI7-F1
#
_cell.length_a   1.000
_cell.length_b   1.000
_cell.length_c   1.000
_cell.angle_alpha   90.00
_cell.angle_beta   90.00
_cell.angle_gamma   90.00
#
_symmetry.space_group_name_H-M   'P 1'
#
loop_
_entity.id
_entity.type
_entity.pdbx_description
1 polymer ?
#
loop_
_entity_poly.entity_id
_entity_poly.type
_entity_poly.pdbx_seq_one_letter_code
_entity_poly.pdbx_strand_id
1 'polypeptide(L)'
;MTDEGSKGAAALGILKDAASRLKDTVDTSARVLDTDFKRTRASKVEKHHEFSVMWISFAVIIVSSAVFFFIGWAFCDGDWTWRDFFYNMACNILALFVVVLCLDTLVNRNRDSRLQREEARKILRYNRLISPEIDMYLVRKNMVITPNGKTVKKFQVDSDFTVQDMRDMYGSSELVSDVGISKIRRYAHYQGVLRDHFEGLVQSVDFTFYPEIADAAMRYLNATSYGEAALEAVISYEDSRAGTKSMKTMVVAMIREEPEDGTFMAANPTMKNIYLVHQLINDQETAVADYLRMIKALQEQDTSGYMKRETVDYE
;
A
#
# COMPACT_ATOMS: atom_id res chain seq x y z
N MET A 1 22.83 -51.24 5.60
CA MET A 1 22.02 -50.36 6.47
C MET A 1 22.76 -49.05 6.67
N THR A 2 22.80 -48.15 5.68
CA THR A 2 23.34 -46.78 5.80
C THR A 2 22.97 -46.00 4.53
N ASP A 3 21.70 -45.67 4.33
CA ASP A 3 21.31 -44.71 3.25
C ASP A 3 20.09 -43.83 3.61
N GLU A 4 19.38 -44.12 4.71
CA GLU A 4 18.23 -43.31 5.13
C GLU A 4 18.63 -42.08 5.98
N GLY A 5 19.76 -42.12 6.69
CA GLY A 5 20.21 -41.00 7.53
C GLY A 5 20.76 -39.78 6.75
N SER A 6 21.29 -39.99 5.53
CA SER A 6 21.87 -38.92 4.71
C SER A 6 20.80 -38.09 3.99
N LYS A 7 19.71 -38.72 3.55
CA LYS A 7 18.59 -38.05 2.87
C LYS A 7 17.78 -37.17 3.82
N GLY A 8 17.60 -37.58 5.07
CA GLY A 8 16.93 -36.78 6.10
C GLY A 8 17.68 -35.48 6.46
N ALA A 9 19.01 -35.54 6.58
CA ALA A 9 19.83 -34.37 6.88
C ALA A 9 19.90 -33.37 5.71
N ALA A 10 19.94 -33.86 4.47
CA ALA A 10 19.89 -33.01 3.28
C ALA A 10 18.53 -32.31 3.11
N ALA A 11 17.42 -33.02 3.37
CA ALA A 11 16.08 -32.44 3.35
C ALA A 11 15.89 -31.35 4.43
N LEU A 12 16.41 -31.59 5.64
CA LEU A 12 16.42 -30.61 6.73
C LEU A 12 17.25 -29.35 6.41
N GLY A 13 18.39 -29.51 5.73
CA GLY A 13 19.21 -28.39 5.28
C GLY A 13 18.49 -27.51 4.26
N ILE A 14 17.84 -28.12 3.27
CA ILE A 14 17.08 -27.42 2.23
C ILE A 14 15.86 -26.68 2.82
N LEU A 15 15.16 -27.29 3.77
CA LEU A 15 14.03 -26.65 4.47
C LEU A 15 14.47 -25.47 5.33
N LYS A 16 15.63 -25.57 5.99
CA LYS A 16 16.17 -24.50 6.82
C LYS A 16 16.65 -23.31 5.98
N ASP A 17 17.24 -23.56 4.81
CA ASP A 17 17.62 -22.54 3.83
C ASP A 17 16.43 -21.89 3.13
N ALA A 18 15.35 -22.65 2.89
CA ALA A 18 14.11 -22.09 2.37
C ALA A 18 13.43 -21.18 3.41
N ALA A 19 13.43 -21.58 4.69
CA ALA A 19 12.86 -20.81 5.78
C ALA A 19 13.65 -19.53 6.09
N SER A 20 14.99 -19.55 5.99
CA SER A 20 15.81 -18.35 6.17
C SER A 20 15.61 -17.35 5.05
N ARG A 21 15.57 -17.80 3.78
CA ARG A 21 15.28 -16.94 2.63
C ARG A 21 13.88 -16.34 2.69
N LEU A 22 12.88 -17.12 3.11
CA LEU A 22 11.52 -16.62 3.35
C LEU A 22 11.49 -15.56 4.44
N LYS A 23 12.21 -15.78 5.55
CA LYS A 23 12.30 -14.80 6.63
C LYS A 23 12.94 -13.50 6.17
N ASP A 24 14.04 -13.58 5.42
CA ASP A 24 14.73 -12.40 4.90
C ASP A 24 13.86 -11.62 3.89
N THR A 25 13.09 -12.32 3.05
CA THR A 25 12.12 -11.66 2.15
C THR A 25 10.96 -11.01 2.92
N VAL A 26 10.45 -11.67 3.96
CA VAL A 26 9.37 -11.13 4.81
C VAL A 26 9.85 -9.92 5.60
N ASP A 27 11.05 -9.96 6.16
CA ASP A 27 11.64 -8.84 6.89
C ASP A 27 11.92 -7.65 5.96
N THR A 28 12.25 -7.91 4.69
CA THR A 28 12.42 -6.86 3.67
C THR A 28 11.08 -6.25 3.25
N SER A 29 10.07 -7.08 2.98
CA SER A 29 8.72 -6.61 2.61
C SER A 29 8.00 -5.92 3.78
N ALA A 30 8.24 -6.36 5.01
CA ALA A 30 7.81 -5.66 6.22
C ALA A 30 8.50 -4.30 6.39
N ARG A 31 9.81 -4.21 6.12
CA ARG A 31 10.52 -2.93 6.13
C ARG A 31 9.98 -1.96 5.08
N VAL A 32 9.63 -2.42 3.87
CA VAL A 32 9.06 -1.54 2.83
C VAL A 32 7.74 -0.89 3.28
N LEU A 33 6.93 -1.59 4.08
CA LEU A 33 5.70 -1.06 4.66
C LEU A 33 5.96 -0.21 5.92
N ASP A 34 6.99 -0.51 6.72
CA ASP A 34 7.29 0.17 7.98
C ASP A 34 8.20 1.42 7.86
N THR A 35 9.09 1.50 6.87
CA THR A 35 10.18 2.51 6.88
C THR A 35 9.73 3.94 6.56
N ASP A 36 8.60 4.13 5.86
CA ASP A 36 8.17 5.46 5.40
C ASP A 36 7.20 6.18 6.35
N PHE A 37 6.69 5.54 7.41
CA PHE A 37 5.63 6.14 8.25
C PHE A 37 5.97 6.24 9.74
N LYS A 38 7.01 7.02 10.07
CA LYS A 38 7.21 7.56 11.43
C LYS A 38 6.26 8.73 11.78
N ARG A 39 5.18 8.94 11.03
CA ARG A 39 4.24 10.05 11.25
C ARG A 39 3.11 9.61 12.19
N THR A 40 3.12 10.23 13.37
CA THR A 40 2.19 10.10 14.49
C THR A 40 0.73 9.79 14.09
N ARG A 41 0.31 8.53 14.28
CA ARG A 41 -1.11 8.15 14.25
C ARG A 41 -1.83 8.66 15.49
N ALA A 42 -3.04 9.17 15.30
CA ALA A 42 -4.02 9.34 16.38
C ALA A 42 -4.24 8.03 17.15
N SER A 43 -4.26 6.88 16.47
CA SER A 43 -4.38 5.56 17.13
C SER A 43 -3.19 5.21 18.03
N LYS A 44 -1.99 5.76 17.77
CA LYS A 44 -0.81 5.56 18.64
C LYS A 44 -0.89 6.44 19.88
N VAL A 45 -1.49 7.64 19.74
CA VAL A 45 -1.80 8.53 20.87
C VAL A 45 -2.91 7.94 21.74
N GLU A 46 -3.96 7.38 21.13
CA GLU A 46 -5.02 6.65 21.82
C GLU A 46 -4.46 5.42 22.56
N LYS A 47 -3.61 4.61 21.91
CA LYS A 47 -2.93 3.49 22.57
C LYS A 47 -2.02 3.94 23.73
N HIS A 48 -1.32 5.06 23.60
CA HIS A 48 -0.54 5.64 24.70
C HIS A 48 -1.42 6.12 25.85
N HIS A 49 -2.59 6.68 25.54
CA HIS A 49 -3.55 7.13 26.54
C HIS A 49 -4.18 5.94 27.28
N GLU A 50 -4.60 4.90 26.55
CA GLU A 50 -5.10 3.64 27.13
C GLU A 50 -4.05 2.96 28.01
N PHE A 51 -2.79 2.88 27.55
CA PHE A 51 -1.69 2.36 28.37
C PHE A 51 -1.39 3.23 29.59
N SER A 52 -1.48 4.56 29.46
CA SER A 52 -1.27 5.49 30.58
C SER A 52 -2.35 5.31 31.63
N VAL A 53 -3.63 5.23 31.22
CA VAL A 53 -4.77 4.98 32.12
C VAL A 53 -4.63 3.62 32.79
N MET A 54 -4.23 2.58 32.04
CA MET A 54 -3.97 1.24 32.59
C MET A 54 -2.86 1.23 33.65
N TRP A 55 -1.75 1.94 33.40
CA TRP A 55 -0.65 2.08 34.36
C TRP A 55 -1.04 2.90 35.61
N ILE A 56 -1.85 3.94 35.45
CA ILE A 56 -2.39 4.72 36.57
C ILE A 56 -3.30 3.83 37.42
N SER A 57 -4.20 3.05 36.80
CA SER A 57 -5.03 2.09 37.52
C SER A 57 -4.20 1.03 38.25
N PHE A 58 -3.11 0.53 37.63
CA PHE A 58 -2.18 -0.39 38.28
C PHE A 58 -1.51 0.22 39.51
N ALA A 59 -1.03 1.45 39.40
CA ALA A 59 -0.41 2.16 40.52
C ALA A 59 -1.41 2.38 41.68
N VAL A 60 -2.65 2.78 41.36
CA VAL A 60 -3.71 2.97 42.38
C VAL A 60 -4.03 1.66 43.09
N ILE A 61 -4.09 0.53 42.37
CA ILE A 61 -4.36 -0.79 42.97
C ILE A 61 -3.20 -1.22 43.87
N ILE A 62 -1.94 -1.09 43.43
CA ILE A 62 -0.77 -1.40 44.27
C ILE A 62 -0.76 -0.54 45.53
N VAL A 63 -0.99 0.77 45.39
CA VAL A 63 -1.03 1.68 46.53
C VAL A 63 -2.17 1.33 47.47
N SER A 64 -3.36 1.02 46.95
CA SER A 64 -4.49 0.58 47.79
C SER A 64 -4.19 -0.73 48.52
N SER A 65 -3.56 -1.70 47.86
CA SER A 65 -3.17 -2.98 48.45
C SER A 65 -2.07 -2.82 49.50
N ALA A 66 -1.12 -1.91 49.26
CA ALA A 66 -0.07 -1.58 50.22
C ALA A 66 -0.64 -0.86 51.46
N VAL A 67 -1.62 0.02 51.28
CA VAL A 67 -2.34 0.68 52.39
C VAL A 67 -3.11 -0.33 53.22
N PHE A 68 -3.83 -1.28 52.60
CA PHE A 68 -4.50 -2.37 53.32
C PHE A 68 -3.50 -3.26 54.10
N PHE A 69 -2.34 -3.54 53.51
CA PHE A 69 -1.27 -4.28 54.19
C PHE A 69 -0.71 -3.52 55.40
N PHE A 70 -0.51 -2.20 55.26
CA PHE A 70 -0.03 -1.34 56.35
C PHE A 70 -1.04 -1.22 57.50
N ILE A 71 -2.34 -1.14 57.18
CA ILE A 71 -3.43 -1.13 58.17
C ILE A 71 -3.46 -2.46 58.94
N GLY A 72 -3.36 -3.60 58.23
CA GLY A 72 -3.29 -4.92 58.87
C GLY A 72 -2.05 -5.11 59.75
N TRP A 73 -0.91 -4.55 59.37
CA TRP A 73 0.30 -4.57 60.18
C TRP A 73 0.19 -3.67 61.43
N ALA A 74 -0.32 -2.45 61.28
CA ALA A 74 -0.29 -1.44 62.33
C ALA A 74 -1.39 -1.59 63.39
N PHE A 75 -2.52 -2.22 63.06
CA PHE A 75 -3.71 -2.28 63.94
C PHE A 75 -4.11 -3.70 64.39
N CYS A 76 -3.51 -4.77 63.87
CA CYS A 76 -3.84 -6.15 64.25
C CYS A 76 -2.68 -6.81 65.01
N ASP A 77 -2.46 -6.41 66.26
CA ASP A 77 -1.37 -6.91 67.12
C ASP A 77 -1.72 -8.21 67.88
N GLY A 78 -2.64 -9.02 67.34
CA GLY A 78 -3.08 -10.25 67.98
C GLY A 78 -3.80 -11.15 66.99
N ASP A 79 -3.33 -12.39 66.93
CA ASP A 79 -3.79 -13.50 66.10
C ASP A 79 -3.32 -13.51 64.62
N TRP A 80 -2.46 -14.50 64.35
CA TRP A 80 -1.94 -14.90 63.04
C TRP A 80 -3.02 -14.99 61.93
N THR A 81 -4.27 -15.25 62.30
CA THR A 81 -5.42 -15.44 61.41
C THR A 81 -5.81 -14.20 60.62
N TRP A 82 -5.77 -13.00 61.20
CA TRP A 82 -6.17 -11.78 60.49
C TRP A 82 -5.12 -11.32 59.48
N ARG A 83 -3.85 -11.44 59.83
CA ARG A 83 -2.73 -11.13 58.92
C ARG A 83 -2.76 -12.04 57.68
N ASP A 84 -3.00 -13.33 57.87
CA ASP A 84 -3.09 -14.30 56.78
C ASP A 84 -4.35 -14.10 55.92
N PHE A 85 -5.46 -13.63 56.51
CA PHE A 85 -6.67 -13.26 55.77
C PHE A 85 -6.43 -12.07 54.83
N PHE A 86 -5.82 -10.98 55.31
CA PHE A 86 -5.51 -9.81 54.47
C PHE A 86 -4.44 -10.12 53.42
N TYR A 87 -3.45 -10.95 53.74
CA TYR A 87 -2.43 -11.37 52.77
C TYR A 87 -3.05 -12.19 51.63
N ASN A 88 -3.89 -13.17 51.94
CA ASN A 88 -4.60 -13.96 50.93
C ASN A 88 -5.55 -13.09 50.09
N MET A 89 -6.25 -12.14 50.72
CA MET A 89 -7.13 -11.22 49.99
C MET A 89 -6.34 -10.33 49.02
N ALA A 90 -5.20 -9.76 49.46
CA ALA A 90 -4.33 -8.95 48.61
C ALA A 90 -3.73 -9.75 47.44
N CYS A 91 -3.23 -10.97 47.71
CA CYS A 91 -2.71 -11.86 46.68
C CYS A 91 -3.78 -12.26 45.66
N ASN A 92 -5.01 -12.55 46.10
CA ASN A 92 -6.11 -12.90 45.19
C ASN A 92 -6.56 -11.70 44.32
N ILE A 93 -6.61 -10.49 44.88
CA ILE A 93 -6.93 -9.27 44.13
C ILE A 93 -5.84 -8.98 43.08
N LEU A 94 -4.56 -9.11 43.46
CA LEU A 94 -3.44 -8.91 42.54
C LEU A 94 -3.45 -9.96 41.43
N ALA A 95 -3.69 -11.23 41.76
CA ALA A 95 -3.80 -12.31 40.78
C ALA A 95 -4.94 -12.07 39.78
N LEU A 96 -6.13 -11.67 40.25
CA LEU A 96 -7.26 -11.36 39.39
C LEU A 96 -6.94 -10.20 38.44
N PHE A 97 -6.26 -9.16 38.93
CA PHE A 97 -5.85 -8.03 38.08
C PHE A 97 -4.83 -8.43 37.00
N VAL A 98 -3.81 -9.22 37.35
CA VAL A 98 -2.84 -9.73 36.37
C VAL A 98 -3.54 -10.57 35.30
N VAL A 99 -4.50 -11.42 35.69
CA VAL A 99 -5.29 -12.21 34.75
C VAL A 99 -6.11 -11.32 33.82
N VAL A 100 -6.79 -10.29 34.33
CA VAL A 100 -7.57 -9.34 33.51
C VAL A 100 -6.66 -8.57 32.55
N LEU A 101 -5.51 -8.07 33.00
CA LEU A 101 -4.55 -7.38 32.12
C LEU A 101 -4.02 -8.29 31.02
N CYS A 102 -3.64 -9.53 31.36
CA CYS A 102 -3.19 -10.50 30.38
C CYS A 102 -4.31 -10.83 29.38
N LEU A 103 -5.55 -10.98 29.86
CA LEU A 103 -6.71 -11.26 29.02
C LEU A 103 -7.01 -10.10 28.08
N ASP A 104 -7.06 -8.86 28.57
CA ASP A 104 -7.29 -7.67 27.75
C ASP A 104 -6.19 -7.48 26.71
N THR A 105 -4.92 -7.67 27.11
CA THR A 105 -3.79 -7.60 26.18
C THR A 105 -3.89 -8.66 25.09
N LEU A 106 -4.23 -9.91 25.45
CA LEU A 106 -4.39 -11.00 24.50
C LEU A 106 -5.59 -10.80 23.58
N VAL A 107 -6.73 -10.35 24.13
CA VAL A 107 -7.96 -10.08 23.37
C VAL A 107 -7.74 -8.92 22.41
N ASN A 108 -7.14 -7.81 22.84
CA ASN A 108 -6.83 -6.68 21.98
C ASN A 108 -5.84 -7.05 20.88
N ARG A 109 -4.78 -7.80 21.22
CA ARG A 109 -3.82 -8.28 20.21
C ARG A 109 -4.50 -9.20 19.18
N ASN A 110 -5.39 -10.09 19.63
CA ASN A 110 -6.15 -10.95 18.75
C ASN A 110 -7.11 -10.16 17.86
N ARG A 111 -7.81 -9.15 18.42
CA ARG A 111 -8.70 -8.26 17.66
C ARG A 111 -7.95 -7.48 16.60
N ASP A 112 -6.83 -6.84 16.94
CA ASP A 112 -5.99 -6.09 16.00
C ASP A 112 -5.48 -6.99 14.87
N SER A 113 -4.99 -8.19 15.21
CA SER A 113 -4.52 -9.14 14.19
C SER A 113 -5.63 -9.62 13.24
N ARG A 114 -6.88 -9.69 13.73
CA ARG A 114 -8.04 -10.04 12.90
C ARG A 114 -8.41 -8.90 11.97
N LEU A 115 -8.48 -7.67 12.49
CA LEU A 115 -8.79 -6.48 11.71
C LEU A 115 -7.73 -6.25 10.62
N GLN A 116 -6.45 -6.41 10.94
CA GLN A 116 -5.35 -6.32 9.97
C GLN A 116 -5.51 -7.33 8.82
N ARG A 117 -5.88 -8.58 9.12
CA ARG A 117 -6.11 -9.61 8.10
C ARG A 117 -7.37 -9.34 7.28
N GLU A 118 -8.42 -8.83 7.91
CA GLU A 118 -9.65 -8.47 7.22
C GLU A 118 -9.42 -7.30 6.25
N GLU A 119 -8.64 -6.28 6.66
CA GLU A 119 -8.19 -5.20 5.80
C GLU A 119 -7.35 -5.73 4.62
N ALA A 120 -6.31 -6.53 4.90
CA ALA A 120 -5.46 -7.12 3.87
C ALA A 120 -6.28 -7.90 2.83
N ARG A 121 -7.23 -8.74 3.27
CA ARG A 121 -8.09 -9.50 2.36
C ARG A 121 -9.00 -8.61 1.51
N LYS A 122 -9.54 -7.52 2.08
CA LYS A 122 -10.34 -6.55 1.32
C LYS A 122 -9.49 -5.90 0.23
N ILE A 123 -8.29 -5.44 0.58
CA ILE A 123 -7.33 -4.84 -0.36
C ILE A 123 -7.00 -5.83 -1.47
N LEU A 124 -6.60 -7.06 -1.13
CA LEU A 124 -6.23 -8.07 -2.12
C LEU A 124 -7.40 -8.48 -3.02
N ARG A 125 -8.61 -8.57 -2.47
CA ARG A 125 -9.82 -8.83 -3.26
C ARG A 125 -10.07 -7.70 -4.25
N TYR A 126 -9.93 -6.45 -3.82
CA TYR A 126 -10.12 -5.29 -4.67
C TYR A 126 -9.01 -5.21 -5.73
N ASN A 127 -7.76 -5.48 -5.37
CA ASN A 127 -6.65 -5.56 -6.32
C ASN A 127 -6.89 -6.60 -7.43
N ARG A 128 -7.49 -7.75 -7.13
CA ARG A 128 -7.87 -8.74 -8.16
C ARG A 128 -8.86 -8.18 -9.19
N LEU A 129 -9.71 -7.23 -8.79
CA LEU A 129 -10.61 -6.51 -9.69
C LEU A 129 -9.89 -5.42 -10.48
N ILE A 130 -8.96 -4.69 -9.86
CA ILE A 130 -8.23 -3.60 -10.51
C ILE A 130 -7.12 -4.10 -11.45
N SER A 131 -6.49 -5.24 -11.17
CA SER A 131 -5.28 -5.71 -11.89
C SER A 131 -5.44 -5.72 -13.42
N PRO A 132 -6.55 -6.24 -14.00
CA PRO A 132 -6.75 -6.19 -15.45
C PRO A 132 -6.83 -4.76 -16.00
N GLU A 133 -7.39 -3.83 -15.23
CA GLU A 133 -7.51 -2.42 -15.62
C GLU A 133 -6.16 -1.69 -15.55
N ILE A 134 -5.32 -2.02 -14.56
CA ILE A 134 -3.91 -1.57 -14.53
C ILE A 134 -3.19 -2.06 -15.78
N ASP A 135 -3.34 -3.33 -16.14
CA ASP A 135 -2.73 -3.89 -17.35
C ASP A 135 -3.22 -3.16 -18.61
N MET A 136 -4.52 -2.91 -18.74
CA MET A 136 -5.06 -2.16 -19.87
C MET A 136 -4.52 -0.73 -19.91
N TYR A 137 -4.46 -0.04 -18.77
CA TYR A 137 -3.87 1.29 -18.62
C TYR A 137 -2.40 1.30 -19.06
N LEU A 138 -1.56 0.40 -18.54
CA LEU A 138 -0.13 0.34 -18.83
C LEU A 138 0.13 0.14 -20.32
N VAL A 139 -0.64 -0.74 -20.97
CA VAL A 139 -0.50 -0.98 -22.40
C VAL A 139 -0.77 0.29 -23.22
N ARG A 140 -1.84 1.02 -22.90
CA ARG A 140 -2.22 2.22 -23.66
C ARG A 140 -1.31 3.41 -23.37
N LYS A 141 -0.88 3.55 -22.10
CA LYS A 141 0.15 4.50 -21.69
C LYS A 141 1.44 4.25 -22.49
N ASN A 142 1.92 3.01 -22.51
CA ASN A 142 3.13 2.61 -23.23
C ASN A 142 3.03 2.86 -24.74
N MET A 143 1.83 2.81 -25.33
CA MET A 143 1.61 3.16 -26.75
C MET A 143 1.71 4.66 -27.02
N VAL A 144 1.25 5.50 -26.10
CA VAL A 144 1.31 6.96 -26.22
C VAL A 144 2.75 7.46 -26.15
N ILE A 145 3.54 6.87 -25.25
CA ILE A 145 4.94 7.27 -25.01
C ILE A 145 5.95 6.58 -25.93
N THR A 146 5.51 5.65 -26.79
CA THR A 146 6.40 4.96 -27.74
C THR A 146 6.15 5.48 -29.16
N PRO A 147 7.14 6.10 -29.81
CA PRO A 147 7.01 6.56 -31.18
C PRO A 147 6.87 5.39 -32.14
N ASN A 148 6.23 5.63 -33.29
CA ASN A 148 6.00 4.59 -34.28
C ASN A 148 7.33 4.05 -34.81
N GLY A 149 7.43 2.71 -34.92
CA GLY A 149 8.64 2.02 -35.37
C GLY A 149 9.57 1.56 -34.24
N LYS A 150 9.34 1.97 -32.99
CA LYS A 150 9.92 1.32 -31.79
C LYS A 150 8.96 0.24 -31.28
N THR A 151 9.48 -0.82 -30.68
CA THR A 151 8.66 -1.89 -30.11
C THR A 151 8.01 -1.44 -28.80
N VAL A 152 6.67 -1.49 -28.74
CA VAL A 152 5.92 -1.13 -27.53
C VAL A 152 6.09 -2.21 -26.46
N LYS A 153 6.66 -1.84 -25.31
CA LYS A 153 6.72 -2.70 -24.12
C LYS A 153 5.40 -2.62 -23.36
N LYS A 154 4.56 -3.65 -23.50
CA LYS A 154 3.15 -3.63 -23.11
C LYS A 154 2.87 -3.45 -21.60
N PHE A 155 3.75 -3.90 -20.70
CA PHE A 155 3.52 -3.90 -19.24
C PHE A 155 4.63 -3.22 -18.45
N GLN A 156 5.33 -2.26 -19.05
CA GLN A 156 6.39 -1.51 -18.36
C GLN A 156 5.79 -0.44 -17.44
N VAL A 157 6.26 -0.40 -16.19
CA VAL A 157 5.83 0.50 -15.09
C VAL A 157 6.93 1.49 -14.67
N ASP A 158 8.08 1.47 -15.37
CA ASP A 158 9.15 2.45 -15.17
C ASP A 158 9.75 2.79 -16.53
N SER A 159 9.19 3.82 -17.16
CA SER A 159 9.45 4.17 -18.55
C SER A 159 10.17 5.52 -18.61
N ASP A 160 11.42 5.51 -19.04
CA ASP A 160 12.13 6.74 -19.38
C ASP A 160 11.69 7.23 -20.76
N PHE A 161 10.89 8.30 -20.82
CA PHE A 161 10.45 8.89 -22.09
C PHE A 161 10.46 10.42 -22.05
N THR A 162 10.65 11.00 -23.23
CA THR A 162 10.67 12.45 -23.45
C THR A 162 9.38 12.92 -24.12
N VAL A 163 9.14 14.23 -24.14
CA VAL A 163 8.01 14.82 -24.90
C VAL A 163 8.08 14.45 -26.38
N GLN A 164 9.28 14.35 -26.96
CA GLN A 164 9.46 13.97 -28.37
C GLN A 164 8.94 12.57 -28.68
N ASP A 165 9.01 11.64 -27.72
CA ASP A 165 8.52 10.27 -27.90
C ASP A 165 6.98 10.22 -28.05
N MET A 166 6.26 11.24 -27.54
CA MET A 166 4.81 11.38 -27.66
C MET A 166 4.33 11.91 -29.01
N ARG A 167 5.24 12.19 -29.97
CA ARG A 167 4.89 12.79 -31.28
C ARG A 167 3.85 11.99 -32.09
N ASP A 168 3.78 10.68 -31.87
CA ASP A 168 2.91 9.77 -32.60
C ASP A 168 1.65 9.39 -31.79
N MET A 169 1.31 10.11 -30.72
CA MET A 169 0.15 9.84 -29.85
C MET A 169 -1.21 9.94 -30.55
N TYR A 170 -1.31 10.69 -31.66
CA TYR A 170 -2.51 10.75 -32.49
C TYR A 170 -2.53 9.69 -33.60
N GLY A 171 -1.53 8.80 -33.63
CA GLY A 171 -1.49 7.67 -34.55
C GLY A 171 -2.45 6.57 -34.15
N SER A 172 -2.62 5.59 -35.04
CA SER A 172 -3.37 4.38 -34.78
C SER A 172 -2.69 3.53 -33.70
N SER A 173 -3.49 2.88 -32.86
CA SER A 173 -2.99 1.88 -31.91
C SER A 173 -2.49 0.61 -32.64
N GLU A 174 -1.51 -0.07 -32.05
CA GLU A 174 -1.03 -1.37 -32.52
C GLU A 174 -1.99 -2.52 -32.12
N LEU A 175 -2.94 -2.26 -31.23
CA LEU A 175 -3.93 -3.26 -30.82
C LEU A 175 -5.10 -3.31 -31.78
N VAL A 176 -5.47 -4.53 -32.15
CA VAL A 176 -6.66 -4.82 -32.96
C VAL A 176 -7.95 -4.34 -32.27
N SER A 177 -7.98 -4.32 -30.92
CA SER A 177 -9.12 -3.81 -30.15
C SER A 177 -9.34 -2.30 -30.28
N ASP A 178 -8.33 -1.56 -30.75
CA ASP A 178 -8.27 -0.11 -30.69
C ASP A 178 -8.32 0.52 -32.09
N VAL A 179 -8.71 -0.26 -33.10
CA VAL A 179 -8.81 0.18 -34.51
C VAL A 179 -9.71 1.40 -34.64
N GLY A 180 -9.22 2.40 -35.37
CA GLY A 180 -9.96 3.64 -35.66
C GLY A 180 -9.94 4.68 -34.55
N ILE A 181 -9.31 4.41 -33.41
CA ILE A 181 -9.20 5.34 -32.29
C ILE A 181 -7.72 5.68 -32.06
N SER A 182 -7.44 6.96 -31.81
CA SER A 182 -6.09 7.43 -31.51
C SER A 182 -5.57 6.91 -30.18
N LYS A 183 -4.25 6.69 -30.09
CA LYS A 183 -3.59 6.19 -28.86
C LYS A 183 -3.91 7.08 -27.66
N ILE A 184 -3.87 8.41 -27.82
CA ILE A 184 -4.16 9.36 -26.74
C ILE A 184 -5.60 9.26 -26.22
N ARG A 185 -6.59 9.05 -27.11
CA ARG A 185 -8.00 8.90 -26.72
C ARG A 185 -8.25 7.57 -26.01
N ARG A 186 -7.61 6.49 -26.47
CA ARG A 186 -7.65 5.20 -25.78
C ARG A 186 -6.99 5.24 -24.41
N TYR A 187 -5.84 5.91 -24.31
CA TYR A 187 -5.18 6.14 -23.04
C TYR A 187 -6.09 6.88 -22.06
N ALA A 188 -6.69 8.01 -22.48
CA ALA A 188 -7.57 8.79 -21.63
C ALA A 188 -8.78 7.99 -21.11
N HIS A 189 -9.34 7.11 -21.95
CA HIS A 189 -10.41 6.22 -21.51
C HIS A 189 -9.97 5.28 -20.37
N TYR A 190 -8.87 4.53 -20.54
CA TYR A 190 -8.41 3.58 -19.52
C TYR A 190 -7.79 4.27 -18.30
N GLN A 191 -7.25 5.47 -18.47
CA GLN A 191 -6.85 6.33 -17.38
C GLN A 191 -8.07 6.68 -16.49
N GLY A 192 -9.18 7.11 -17.10
CA GLY A 192 -10.43 7.38 -16.39
C GLY A 192 -11.01 6.14 -15.69
N VAL A 193 -11.02 4.99 -16.37
CA VAL A 193 -11.47 3.71 -15.78
C VAL A 193 -10.63 3.36 -14.55
N LEU A 194 -9.30 3.48 -14.65
CA LEU A 194 -8.40 3.20 -13.52
C LEU A 194 -8.58 4.20 -12.37
N ARG A 195 -8.84 5.48 -12.67
CA ARG A 195 -9.20 6.49 -11.65
C ARG A 195 -10.42 6.05 -10.87
N ASP A 196 -11.51 5.70 -11.54
CA ASP A 196 -12.77 5.33 -10.89
C ASP A 196 -12.60 4.07 -10.02
N HIS A 197 -11.75 3.13 -10.46
CA HIS A 197 -11.38 1.97 -9.67
C HIS A 197 -10.55 2.30 -8.42
N PHE A 198 -9.57 3.20 -8.52
CA PHE A 198 -8.80 3.66 -7.36
C PHE A 198 -9.65 4.49 -6.39
N GLU A 199 -10.57 5.31 -6.88
CA GLU A 199 -11.53 6.02 -6.04
C GLU A 199 -12.40 5.03 -5.24
N GLY A 200 -12.94 4.01 -5.91
CA GLY A 200 -13.70 2.97 -5.22
C GLY A 200 -12.87 2.15 -4.23
N LEU A 201 -11.57 1.95 -4.48
CA LEU A 201 -10.66 1.31 -3.53
C LEU A 201 -10.52 2.15 -2.25
N VAL A 202 -10.25 3.45 -2.40
CA VAL A 202 -10.04 4.37 -1.27
C VAL A 202 -11.34 4.54 -0.46
N GLN A 203 -12.50 4.56 -1.11
CA GLN A 203 -13.79 4.71 -0.43
C GLN A 203 -14.29 3.43 0.26
N SER A 204 -13.93 2.25 -0.25
CA SER A 204 -14.49 0.98 0.23
C SER A 204 -13.67 0.28 1.31
N VAL A 205 -12.40 0.67 1.48
CA VAL A 205 -11.48 0.05 2.43
C VAL A 205 -11.02 1.09 3.45
N ASP A 206 -11.19 0.76 4.73
CA ASP A 206 -10.58 1.52 5.82
C ASP A 206 -9.11 1.14 5.95
N PHE A 207 -8.21 2.01 5.49
CA PHE A 207 -6.77 1.78 5.50
C PHE A 207 -6.16 2.08 6.88
N THR A 208 -6.55 1.29 7.87
CA THR A 208 -6.05 1.45 9.25
C THR A 208 -4.67 0.83 9.41
N PHE A 209 -4.37 -0.27 8.73
CA PHE A 209 -3.11 -1.02 8.88
C PHE A 209 -2.16 -0.81 7.69
N TYR A 210 -2.68 -0.54 6.49
CA TYR A 210 -1.89 -0.38 5.26
C TYR A 210 -2.12 0.98 4.56
N PRO A 211 -1.93 2.13 5.24
CA PRO A 211 -2.18 3.45 4.67
C PRO A 211 -1.31 3.75 3.44
N GLU A 212 -0.15 3.11 3.29
CA GLU A 212 0.77 3.33 2.18
C GLU A 212 0.13 2.95 0.83
N ILE A 213 -0.77 1.97 0.84
CA ILE A 213 -1.52 1.53 -0.35
C ILE A 213 -2.55 2.60 -0.74
N ALA A 214 -3.21 3.21 0.24
CA ALA A 214 -4.12 4.33 0.00
C ALA A 214 -3.37 5.56 -0.49
N ASP A 215 -2.21 5.88 0.09
CA ASP A 215 -1.38 7.01 -0.32
C ASP A 215 -0.94 6.86 -1.78
N ALA A 216 -0.53 5.66 -2.22
CA ALA A 216 -0.19 5.39 -3.62
C ALA A 216 -1.40 5.59 -4.55
N ALA A 217 -2.57 5.06 -4.19
CA ALA A 217 -3.80 5.27 -4.95
C ALA A 217 -4.19 6.76 -5.00
N MET A 218 -4.07 7.49 -3.88
CA MET A 218 -4.35 8.91 -3.80
C MET A 218 -3.37 9.76 -4.63
N ARG A 219 -2.10 9.38 -4.73
CA ARG A 219 -1.14 10.04 -5.64
C ARG A 219 -1.60 9.92 -7.10
N TYR A 220 -2.09 8.74 -7.50
CA TYR A 220 -2.65 8.55 -8.84
C TYR A 220 -3.89 9.42 -9.08
N LEU A 221 -4.80 9.49 -8.10
CA LEU A 221 -6.00 10.33 -8.17
C LEU A 221 -5.62 11.82 -8.29
N ASN A 222 -4.69 12.29 -7.46
CA ASN A 222 -4.21 13.67 -7.50
C ASN A 222 -3.54 14.02 -8.84
N ALA A 223 -2.72 13.10 -9.37
CA ALA A 223 -2.09 13.27 -10.69
C ALA A 223 -3.15 13.49 -11.76
N THR A 224 -4.16 12.62 -11.77
CA THR A 224 -5.29 12.70 -12.67
C THR A 224 -6.03 14.05 -12.56
N SER A 225 -6.33 14.50 -11.35
CA SER A 225 -7.13 15.71 -11.14
C SER A 225 -6.48 16.98 -11.69
N TYR A 226 -5.16 17.14 -11.57
CA TYR A 226 -4.50 18.33 -12.13
C TYR A 226 -4.27 18.21 -13.65
N GLY A 227 -4.07 17.00 -14.16
CA GLY A 227 -3.75 16.75 -15.57
C GLY A 227 -4.95 16.56 -16.49
N GLU A 228 -6.16 16.35 -15.95
CA GLU A 228 -7.38 16.05 -16.72
C GLU A 228 -7.69 17.13 -17.76
N ALA A 229 -7.66 18.41 -17.37
CA ALA A 229 -7.92 19.52 -18.29
C ALA A 229 -6.86 19.62 -19.41
N ALA A 230 -5.59 19.33 -19.09
CA ALA A 230 -4.53 19.31 -20.09
C ALA A 230 -4.71 18.13 -21.06
N LEU A 231 -5.06 16.95 -20.55
CA LEU A 231 -5.33 15.76 -21.34
C LEU A 231 -6.52 15.97 -22.28
N GLU A 232 -7.61 16.55 -21.78
CA GLU A 232 -8.79 16.88 -22.60
C GLU A 232 -8.44 17.88 -23.71
N ALA A 233 -7.65 18.91 -23.39
CA ALA A 233 -7.17 19.86 -24.39
C ALA A 233 -6.33 19.17 -25.47
N VAL A 234 -5.42 18.28 -25.09
CA VAL A 234 -4.60 17.52 -26.04
C VAL A 234 -5.47 16.60 -26.92
N ILE A 235 -6.47 15.93 -26.37
CA ILE A 235 -7.41 15.13 -27.17
C ILE A 235 -8.16 16.04 -28.16
N SER A 236 -8.62 17.21 -27.72
CA SER A 236 -9.37 18.14 -28.57
C SER A 236 -8.58 18.66 -29.78
N TYR A 237 -7.23 18.68 -29.70
CA TYR A 237 -6.38 19.06 -30.83
C TYR A 237 -6.46 18.10 -32.01
N GLU A 238 -6.88 16.86 -31.79
CA GLU A 238 -7.12 15.89 -32.86
C GLU A 238 -8.21 16.38 -33.83
N ASP A 239 -9.30 16.91 -33.28
CA ASP A 239 -10.49 17.31 -34.02
C ASP A 239 -10.48 18.82 -34.38
N SER A 240 -9.56 19.59 -33.78
CA SER A 240 -9.50 21.05 -33.91
C SER A 240 -8.74 21.55 -35.15
N ARG A 241 -9.06 22.78 -35.56
CA ARG A 241 -8.37 23.51 -36.64
C ARG A 241 -7.87 24.87 -36.15
N ALA A 242 -6.65 25.24 -36.54
CA ALA A 242 -6.11 26.59 -36.39
C ALA A 242 -6.09 27.25 -37.77
N GLY A 243 -7.15 28.00 -38.07
CA GLY A 243 -7.38 28.54 -39.40
C GLY A 243 -7.59 27.42 -40.42
N THR A 244 -6.72 27.34 -41.43
CA THR A 244 -6.78 26.32 -42.49
C THR A 244 -6.00 25.05 -42.18
N LYS A 245 -5.15 25.05 -41.14
CA LYS A 245 -4.31 23.91 -40.76
C LYS A 245 -4.96 23.09 -39.66
N SER A 246 -4.80 21.77 -39.72
CA SER A 246 -5.19 20.86 -38.63
C SER A 246 -4.30 21.11 -37.41
N MET A 247 -4.90 21.25 -36.24
CA MET A 247 -4.16 21.42 -34.98
C MET A 247 -3.29 20.20 -34.69
N LYS A 248 -3.80 18.99 -34.92
CA LYS A 248 -3.03 17.74 -34.87
C LYS A 248 -1.71 17.84 -35.62
N THR A 249 -1.73 18.24 -36.90
CA THR A 249 -0.50 18.36 -37.71
C THR A 249 0.45 19.40 -37.14
N MET A 250 -0.07 20.53 -36.64
CA MET A 250 0.72 21.58 -36.03
C MET A 250 1.40 21.12 -34.73
N VAL A 251 0.64 20.46 -33.85
CA VAL A 251 1.15 19.94 -32.56
C VAL A 251 2.22 18.87 -32.79
N VAL A 252 1.99 17.95 -33.74
CA VAL A 252 2.98 16.93 -34.10
C VAL A 252 4.27 17.57 -34.62
N ALA A 253 4.19 18.67 -35.39
CA ALA A 253 5.37 19.41 -35.82
C ALA A 253 6.09 20.08 -34.64
N MET A 254 5.35 20.74 -33.74
CA MET A 254 5.91 21.37 -32.54
C MET A 254 6.63 20.36 -31.65
N ILE A 255 6.05 19.17 -31.41
CA ILE A 255 6.68 18.12 -30.60
C ILE A 255 7.98 17.61 -31.25
N ARG A 256 8.05 17.56 -32.58
CA ARG A 256 9.26 17.14 -33.32
C ARG A 256 10.37 18.20 -33.28
N GLU A 257 9.99 19.46 -33.22
CA GLU A 257 10.90 20.61 -33.19
C GLU A 257 11.31 21.00 -31.75
N GLU A 258 10.70 20.37 -30.74
CA GLU A 258 10.98 20.66 -29.33
C GLU A 258 12.41 20.25 -28.97
N PRO A 259 13.23 21.14 -28.38
CA PRO A 259 14.60 20.80 -27.97
C PRO A 259 14.61 19.77 -26.84
N GLU A 260 15.68 18.97 -26.75
CA GLU A 260 15.83 17.96 -25.69
C GLU A 260 15.82 18.58 -24.27
N ASP A 261 16.33 19.81 -24.12
CA ASP A 261 16.27 20.62 -22.89
C ASP A 261 15.07 21.57 -22.84
N GLY A 262 13.99 21.27 -23.57
CA GLY A 262 12.78 22.08 -23.59
C GLY A 262 12.18 22.24 -22.19
N THR A 263 11.75 23.46 -21.87
CA THR A 263 11.18 23.78 -20.55
C THR A 263 9.73 24.22 -20.65
N PHE A 264 8.91 23.76 -19.70
CA PHE A 264 7.51 24.16 -19.57
C PHE A 264 7.29 25.68 -19.59
N MET A 265 8.22 26.45 -18.99
CA MET A 265 8.10 27.91 -18.87
C MET A 265 8.28 28.64 -20.20
N ALA A 266 9.15 28.13 -21.08
CA ALA A 266 9.43 28.70 -22.40
C ALA A 266 8.45 28.21 -23.49
N ALA A 267 7.68 27.15 -23.20
CA ALA A 267 6.76 26.55 -24.15
C ALA A 267 5.56 27.45 -24.50
N ASN A 268 5.07 27.34 -25.72
CA ASN A 268 3.80 27.96 -26.11
C ASN A 268 2.61 27.29 -25.37
N PRO A 269 1.42 27.91 -25.29
CA PRO A 269 0.29 27.35 -24.55
C PRO A 269 -0.11 25.92 -24.97
N THR A 270 0.00 25.61 -26.26
CA THR A 270 -0.30 24.28 -26.80
C THR A 270 0.70 23.23 -26.32
N MET A 271 1.99 23.55 -26.34
CA MET A 271 3.06 22.69 -25.85
C MET A 271 3.04 22.57 -24.33
N LYS A 272 2.62 23.61 -23.59
CA LYS A 272 2.41 23.51 -22.14
C LYS A 272 1.44 22.39 -21.78
N ASN A 273 0.36 22.22 -22.56
CA ASN A 273 -0.56 21.10 -22.34
C ASN A 273 0.11 19.73 -22.61
N ILE A 274 1.00 19.64 -23.59
CA ILE A 274 1.79 18.42 -23.84
C ILE A 274 2.73 18.12 -22.67
N TYR A 275 3.44 19.12 -22.16
CA TYR A 275 4.30 18.97 -20.97
C TYR A 275 3.50 18.54 -19.74
N LEU A 276 2.30 19.08 -19.54
CA LEU A 276 1.43 18.65 -18.44
C LEU A 276 0.96 17.19 -18.61
N VAL A 277 0.67 16.75 -19.84
CA VAL A 277 0.33 15.33 -20.09
C VAL A 277 1.55 14.43 -19.90
N HIS A 278 2.76 14.87 -20.27
CA HIS A 278 4.01 14.15 -19.99
C HIS A 278 4.21 13.99 -18.47
N GLN A 279 4.09 15.07 -17.70
CA GLN A 279 4.19 15.04 -16.25
C GLN A 279 3.10 14.16 -15.62
N LEU A 280 1.86 14.29 -16.09
CA LEU A 280 0.72 13.46 -15.67
C LEU A 280 1.05 11.96 -15.81
N ILE A 281 1.54 11.55 -16.99
CA ILE A 281 1.86 10.13 -17.25
C ILE A 281 2.96 9.64 -16.30
N ASN A 282 4.01 10.44 -16.06
CA ASN A 282 5.11 10.08 -15.16
C ASN A 282 4.66 9.93 -13.70
N ASP A 283 3.87 10.89 -13.22
CA ASP A 283 3.35 10.87 -11.84
C ASP A 283 2.39 9.68 -11.64
N GLN A 284 1.53 9.41 -12.63
CA GLN A 284 0.64 8.25 -12.61
C GLN A 284 1.41 6.92 -12.67
N GLU A 285 2.45 6.82 -13.50
CA GLU A 285 3.29 5.63 -13.58
C GLU A 285 4.00 5.36 -12.26
N THR A 286 4.59 6.40 -11.64
CA THR A 286 5.23 6.29 -10.33
C THR A 286 4.24 5.83 -9.26
N ALA A 287 3.03 6.40 -9.23
CA ALA A 287 1.99 6.01 -8.30
C ALA A 287 1.53 4.56 -8.49
N VAL A 288 1.37 4.10 -9.74
CA VAL A 288 1.03 2.70 -10.05
C VAL A 288 2.18 1.75 -9.67
N ALA A 289 3.44 2.15 -9.89
CA ALA A 289 4.61 1.38 -9.49
C ALA A 289 4.64 1.18 -7.96
N ASP A 290 4.46 2.26 -7.21
CA ASP A 290 4.38 2.22 -5.74
C ASP A 290 3.23 1.34 -5.28
N TYR A 291 2.03 1.49 -5.87
CA TYR A 291 0.88 0.67 -5.56
C TYR A 291 1.16 -0.83 -5.76
N LEU A 292 1.67 -1.21 -6.94
CA LEU A 292 1.99 -2.60 -7.27
C LEU A 292 3.06 -3.17 -6.33
N ARG A 293 4.07 -2.37 -5.97
CA ARG A 293 5.10 -2.75 -5.00
C ARG A 293 4.50 -3.07 -3.64
N MET A 294 3.62 -2.21 -3.13
CA MET A 294 2.98 -2.39 -1.82
C MET A 294 2.00 -3.58 -1.82
N ILE A 295 1.24 -3.76 -2.91
CA ILE A 295 0.36 -4.93 -3.07
C ILE A 295 1.17 -6.23 -3.08
N LYS A 296 2.31 -6.26 -3.78
CA LYS A 296 3.17 -7.44 -3.80
C LYS A 296 3.72 -7.76 -2.40
N ALA A 297 4.18 -6.75 -1.67
CA ALA A 297 4.62 -6.91 -0.28
C ALA A 297 3.49 -7.47 0.62
N LEU A 298 2.26 -6.99 0.43
CA LEU A 298 1.08 -7.47 1.16
C LEU A 298 0.75 -8.94 0.82
N GLN A 299 0.86 -9.34 -0.45
CA GLN A 299 0.62 -10.72 -0.88
C GLN A 299 1.64 -11.69 -0.27
N GLU A 300 2.91 -11.30 -0.21
CA GLU A 300 3.97 -12.10 0.41
C GLU A 300 3.74 -12.30 1.91
N GLN A 301 3.27 -11.25 2.60
CA GLN A 301 2.90 -11.33 4.01
C GLN A 301 1.69 -12.24 4.27
N ASP A 302 0.62 -12.15 3.48
CA ASP A 302 -0.60 -12.96 3.70
C ASP A 302 -0.37 -14.46 3.41
N THR A 303 0.46 -14.79 2.40
CA THR A 303 0.79 -16.18 2.04
C THR A 303 1.56 -16.89 3.17
N SER A 304 2.42 -16.17 3.89
CA SER A 304 3.13 -16.69 5.06
C SER A 304 2.21 -16.94 6.26
N GLY A 305 1.08 -16.22 6.35
CA GLY A 305 0.06 -16.41 7.39
C GLY A 305 -0.75 -17.70 7.23
N TYR A 306 -0.83 -18.25 6.01
CA TYR A 306 -1.50 -19.52 5.71
C TYR A 306 -0.62 -20.72 6.10
N MET A 307 0.67 -20.68 5.72
CA MET A 307 1.64 -21.75 6.04
C MET A 307 1.90 -21.89 7.55
N LYS A 308 1.80 -20.80 8.32
CA LYS A 308 1.99 -20.84 9.78
C LYS A 308 0.82 -21.47 10.55
N ARG A 309 -0.27 -21.85 9.87
CA ARG A 309 -1.46 -22.48 10.46
C ARG A 309 -1.58 -23.99 10.22
N GLU A 310 -0.80 -24.57 9.31
CA GLU A 310 -0.88 -26.00 9.00
C GLU A 310 -0.01 -26.89 9.91
N THR A 311 0.85 -26.32 10.76
CA THR A 311 1.53 -27.06 11.83
C THR A 311 0.74 -26.94 13.13
N VAL A 312 -0.48 -27.48 13.15
CA VAL A 312 -1.11 -27.95 14.39
C VAL A 312 -1.16 -29.46 14.23
N ASP A 313 -0.10 -30.12 14.68
CA ASP A 313 -0.07 -31.57 14.82
C ASP A 313 -1.22 -31.98 15.74
N TYR A 314 -2.12 -32.79 15.22
CA TYR A 314 -3.02 -33.58 16.05
C TYR A 314 -2.23 -34.81 16.50
N GLU A 315 -1.83 -34.82 17.77
CA GLU A 315 -1.59 -36.07 18.51
C GLU A 315 -2.91 -36.60 19.09
#